data_AF-A0A946BFC5-F1
#
_entry.id   AF-A0A946BFC5-F1
#
_cell.length_a   1.000
_cell.length_b   1.000
_cell.length_c   1.000
_cell.angle_alpha   90.00
_cell.angle_beta   90.00
_cell.angle_gamma   90.00
#
_symmetry.space_group_name_H-M   'P 1'
#
loop_
_entity.id
_entity.type
_entity.pdbx_description
1 polymer ?
#
loop_
_entity_poly.entity_id
_entity_poly.type
_entity_poly.pdbx_seq_one_letter_code
_entity_poly.pdbx_strand_id
1 'polypeptide(L)'
;MSEQEENGTKSGWILYPIGSKPKWPLAALLGLQQYLTMFGATVLIPFIIGGAIGMPPDKLALLISTMFFASGICTLIQQSPLGNRLPIIQGGTFSFLGPAFAIIGMVAGKKLT
;
A
#
# COMPACT_ATOMS: atom_id res chain seq x y z
N MET A 1 -25.74 -31.65 27.90
CA MET A 1 -25.44 -30.61 28.90
C MET A 1 -23.93 -30.59 29.04
N SER A 2 -23.31 -29.48 28.64
CA SER A 2 -21.94 -29.05 28.96
C SER A 2 -20.76 -29.96 28.57
N GLU A 3 -20.43 -29.97 27.27
CA GLU A 3 -19.02 -30.00 26.83
C GLU A 3 -18.49 -28.56 26.87
N GLN A 4 -17.87 -28.19 27.99
CA GLN A 4 -16.90 -27.09 28.04
C GLN A 4 -15.56 -27.73 28.36
N GLU A 5 -14.81 -28.11 27.31
CA GLU A 5 -13.40 -28.45 27.42
C GLU A 5 -12.55 -27.19 27.46
N GLU A 6 -11.66 -27.17 28.44
CA GLU A 6 -10.56 -26.24 28.64
C GLU A 6 -9.65 -26.12 27.41
N ASN A 7 -9.06 -24.94 27.18
CA ASN A 7 -7.64 -24.74 27.51
C ASN A 7 -7.12 -23.34 27.16
N GLY A 8 -6.30 -22.82 28.07
CA GLY A 8 -5.89 -21.43 28.12
C GLY A 8 -5.04 -20.93 26.95
N THR A 9 -5.22 -19.66 26.61
CA THR A 9 -4.23 -18.91 25.85
C THR A 9 -3.29 -18.25 26.85
N LYS A 10 -2.13 -18.89 27.04
CA LYS A 10 -0.96 -18.33 27.70
C LYS A 10 -0.73 -16.90 27.22
N SER A 11 -0.37 -16.02 28.15
CA SER A 11 0.04 -14.64 27.93
C SER A 11 1.21 -14.57 26.95
N GLY A 12 0.91 -14.44 25.66
CA GLY A 12 1.85 -14.04 24.63
C GLY A 12 1.85 -12.53 24.50
N TRP A 13 2.99 -11.95 24.16
CA TRP A 13 3.28 -10.52 23.91
C TRP A 13 2.42 -9.84 22.80
N ILE A 14 1.37 -10.51 22.30
CA ILE A 14 0.55 -10.08 21.16
C ILE A 14 -0.79 -9.58 21.68
N LEU A 15 -0.94 -8.24 21.74
CA LEU A 15 -2.16 -7.58 22.22
C LEU A 15 -3.35 -7.71 21.24
N TYR A 16 -3.08 -7.83 19.94
CA TYR A 16 -4.09 -7.95 18.88
C TYR A 16 -3.73 -9.07 17.88
N PRO A 17 -4.32 -10.27 18.00
CA PRO A 17 -4.13 -11.34 17.03
C PRO A 17 -4.84 -11.06 15.70
N ILE A 18 -4.45 -11.76 14.63
CA ILE A 18 -5.08 -11.65 13.30
C ILE A 18 -6.58 -11.95 13.41
N GLY A 19 -7.43 -11.03 12.93
CA GLY A 19 -8.88 -11.13 13.02
C GLY A 19 -9.51 -10.47 14.25
N SER A 20 -8.70 -10.05 15.23
CA SER A 20 -9.20 -9.21 16.33
C SER A 20 -9.54 -7.79 15.84
N LYS A 21 -10.63 -7.23 16.36
CA LYS A 21 -11.09 -5.88 16.02
C LYS A 21 -10.86 -4.96 17.22
N PRO A 22 -9.86 -4.06 17.18
CA PRO A 22 -9.66 -3.09 18.25
C PRO A 22 -10.87 -2.17 18.39
N LYS A 23 -10.97 -1.47 19.54
CA LYS A 23 -12.00 -0.45 19.75
C LYS A 23 -11.97 0.54 18.58
N TRP A 24 -13.13 0.89 18.03
CA TRP A 24 -13.27 1.72 16.83
C TRP A 24 -12.38 2.98 16.80
N PRO A 25 -12.26 3.78 17.89
CA PRO A 25 -11.38 4.96 17.88
C PRO A 25 -9.90 4.59 17.75
N LEU A 26 -9.49 3.53 18.43
CA LEU A 26 -8.12 3.04 18.37
C LEU A 26 -7.82 2.44 16.99
N ALA A 27 -8.78 1.72 16.39
CA ALA A 27 -8.67 1.20 15.03
C ALA A 27 -8.41 2.31 14.00
N ALA A 28 -9.14 3.44 14.11
CA ALA A 28 -8.95 4.58 13.23
C ALA A 28 -7.55 5.22 13.40
N LEU A 29 -7.07 5.37 14.64
CA LEU A 29 -5.73 5.89 14.92
C LEU A 29 -4.63 4.98 14.39
N LEU A 30 -4.73 3.67 14.60
CA LEU A 30 -3.78 2.70 14.05
C LEU A 30 -3.79 2.71 12.52
N GLY A 31 -4.97 2.79 11.90
CA GLY A 31 -5.12 2.92 10.46
C GLY A 31 -4.46 4.19 9.92
N LEU A 32 -4.64 5.32 10.61
CA LEU A 32 -3.99 6.59 10.26
C LEU A 32 -2.47 6.50 10.40
N GLN A 33 -1.96 5.94 11.49
CA GLN A 33 -0.53 5.75 11.69
C GLN A 33 0.08 4.92 10.56
N GLN A 34 -0.60 3.83 10.19
CA GLN A 34 -0.14 2.96 9.11
C GLN A 34 -0.21 3.66 7.75
N TYR A 35 -1.25 4.46 7.50
CA TYR A 35 -1.36 5.28 6.29
C TYR A 35 -0.19 6.26 6.19
N LEU A 36 0.12 7.00 7.26
CA LEU A 36 1.23 7.96 7.29
C LEU A 36 2.59 7.28 7.06
N THR A 37 2.77 6.06 7.57
CA THR A 37 3.98 5.26 7.36
C THR A 37 4.16 4.89 5.88
N MET A 38 3.07 4.55 5.18
CA MET A 38 3.11 4.16 3.77
C MET A 38 3.10 5.35 2.80
N PHE A 39 2.61 6.51 3.25
CA PHE A 39 2.46 7.70 2.42
C PHE A 39 3.75 8.12 1.73
N GLY A 40 4.87 8.20 2.48
CA GLY A 40 6.15 8.65 1.94
C GLY A 40 6.65 7.76 0.80
N ALA A 41 6.64 6.44 1.00
CA ALA A 41 7.06 5.48 -0.03
C ALA A 41 6.14 5.50 -1.26
N THR A 42 4.83 5.67 -1.04
CA THR A 42 3.83 5.64 -2.11
C THR A 42 3.87 6.90 -2.99
N VAL A 43 4.13 8.08 -2.41
CA VAL A 43 4.31 9.34 -3.17
C VAL A 43 5.65 9.37 -3.92
N LEU A 44 6.68 8.74 -3.35
CA LEU A 44 8.02 8.80 -3.90
C LEU A 44 8.13 8.18 -5.31
N ILE A 45 7.46 7.05 -5.54
CA ILE A 45 7.49 6.33 -6.83
C ILE A 45 6.99 7.20 -8.01
N PRO A 46 5.76 7.75 -7.98
CA PRO A 46 5.24 8.59 -9.06
C PRO A 46 5.99 9.92 -9.15
N PHE A 47 6.51 10.44 -8.04
CA PHE A 47 7.34 11.64 -8.03
C PHE A 47 8.65 11.43 -8.80
N ILE A 48 9.36 10.34 -8.52
CA ILE A 48 10.61 9.98 -9.22
C ILE A 48 10.37 9.78 -10.72
N ILE A 49 9.34 9.00 -11.09
CA ILE A 49 9.04 8.72 -12.50
C ILE A 49 8.57 9.99 -13.22
N GLY A 50 7.66 10.75 -12.61
CA GLY A 50 7.14 11.99 -13.16
C GLY A 50 8.22 13.04 -13.38
N GLY A 51 9.17 13.15 -12.45
CA GLY A 51 10.36 14.00 -12.61
C GLY A 51 11.25 13.57 -13.76
N ALA A 52 11.50 12.27 -13.92
CA ALA A 52 12.35 11.74 -14.99
C ALA A 52 11.77 11.94 -16.40
N ILE A 53 10.44 12.02 -16.54
CA ILE A 53 9.78 12.29 -17.83
C ILE A 53 9.42 13.78 -18.03
N GLY A 54 9.72 14.65 -17.07
CA GLY A 54 9.38 16.07 -17.14
C GLY A 54 7.87 16.35 -17.11
N MET A 55 7.12 15.58 -16.33
CA MET A 55 5.66 15.67 -16.27
C MET A 55 5.20 17.03 -15.69
N PRO A 56 4.19 17.70 -16.28
CA PRO A 56 3.60 18.90 -15.71
C PRO A 56 3.02 18.66 -14.30
N PRO A 57 3.06 19.66 -13.39
CA PRO A 57 2.59 19.50 -12.00
C PRO A 57 1.15 18.98 -11.88
N ASP A 58 0.24 19.44 -12.75
CA ASP A 58 -1.16 19.01 -12.74
C ASP A 58 -1.32 17.51 -13.01
N LYS A 59 -0.50 16.98 -13.93
CA LYS A 59 -0.50 15.56 -14.29
C LYS A 59 0.18 14.72 -13.21
N LEU A 60 1.20 15.27 -12.55
CA LEU A 60 1.88 14.62 -11.44
C LEU A 60 0.94 14.44 -10.25
N ALA A 61 0.20 15.49 -9.88
CA ALA A 61 -0.79 15.44 -8.81
C ALA A 61 -1.89 14.41 -9.14
N LEU A 62 -2.36 14.38 -10.39
CA LEU A 62 -3.31 13.38 -10.85
C LEU A 62 -2.74 11.95 -10.75
N LEU A 63 -1.48 11.73 -11.12
CA LEU A 63 -0.82 10.44 -11.01
C LEU A 63 -0.73 9.97 -9.56
N ILE A 64 -0.32 10.85 -8.64
CA ILE A 64 -0.23 10.56 -7.21
C ILE A 64 -1.62 10.19 -6.66
N SER A 65 -2.65 10.97 -6.97
CA SER A 65 -4.02 10.70 -6.51
C SER A 65 -4.57 9.37 -7.05
N THR A 66 -4.32 9.08 -8.33
CA THR A 66 -4.73 7.82 -8.96
C THR A 66 -4.02 6.63 -8.32
N MET A 67 -2.74 6.79 -7.97
CA MET A 67 -1.95 5.73 -7.33
C MET A 67 -2.48 5.41 -5.92
N PHE A 68 -2.84 6.43 -5.13
CA PHE A 68 -3.49 6.22 -3.83
C PHE A 68 -4.88 5.59 -3.97
N PHE A 69 -5.67 6.03 -4.96
CA PHE A 69 -6.99 5.49 -5.22
C PHE A 69 -6.92 4.00 -5.61
N ALA A 70 -6.04 3.66 -6.55
CA ALA A 70 -5.81 2.28 -6.99
C ALA A 70 -5.27 1.41 -5.84
N SER A 71 -4.30 1.90 -5.07
CA SER A 71 -3.76 1.23 -3.88
C SER A 71 -4.84 0.92 -2.83
N GLY A 72 -5.74 1.88 -2.58
CA GLY A 72 -6.89 1.69 -1.68
C GLY A 72 -7.83 0.60 -2.16
N ILE A 73 -8.19 0.61 -3.45
CA ILE A 73 -9.02 -0.44 -4.06
C ILE A 73 -8.34 -1.80 -3.95
N CYS A 74 -7.06 -1.91 -4.31
CA CYS A 74 -6.30 -3.16 -4.21
C CYS A 74 -6.25 -3.68 -2.76
N THR A 75 -6.08 -2.80 -1.79
CA THR A 75 -6.08 -3.16 -0.36
C THR A 75 -7.45 -3.68 0.10
N LEU A 76 -8.54 -3.03 -0.33
CA LEU A 76 -9.90 -3.51 -0.03
C LEU A 76 -10.20 -4.87 -0.69
N ILE A 77 -9.78 -5.06 -1.94
CA ILE A 77 -9.92 -6.34 -2.66
C ILE A 77 -9.10 -7.43 -1.95
N GLN A 78 -7.87 -7.13 -1.52
CA GLN A 78 -7.00 -8.05 -0.81
C GLN A 78 -7.60 -8.55 0.52
N GLN A 79 -8.33 -7.68 1.21
CA GLN A 79 -9.04 -8.01 2.45
C GLN A 79 -10.38 -8.73 2.19
N SER A 80 -10.94 -8.61 0.99
CA SER A 80 -12.19 -9.25 0.59
C SER A 80 -12.02 -10.77 0.38
N PRO A 81 -13.12 -11.52 0.19
CA PRO A 81 -13.08 -12.93 -0.18
C PRO A 81 -12.30 -13.27 -1.46
N LEU A 82 -12.08 -12.28 -2.33
CA LEU A 82 -11.30 -12.44 -3.56
C LEU A 82 -9.78 -12.45 -3.31
N GLY A 83 -9.33 -12.00 -2.13
CA GLY A 83 -7.94 -12.03 -1.71
C GLY A 83 -7.70 -12.99 -0.53
N ASN A 84 -6.55 -12.82 0.13
CA ASN A 84 -6.15 -13.68 1.26
C ASN A 84 -6.86 -13.34 2.58
N ARG A 85 -7.74 -12.32 2.64
CA ARG A 85 -8.44 -11.87 3.86
C ARG A 85 -7.51 -11.47 5.01
N LEU A 86 -6.25 -11.19 4.69
CA LEU A 86 -5.24 -10.73 5.63
C LEU A 86 -5.17 -9.19 5.58
N PRO A 87 -4.84 -8.53 6.70
CA PRO A 87 -4.68 -7.07 6.75
C PRO A 87 -3.35 -6.67 6.11
N ILE A 88 -3.29 -6.77 4.78
CA ILE A 88 -2.11 -6.44 3.96
C ILE A 88 -2.43 -5.18 3.16
N ILE A 89 -1.57 -4.16 3.29
CA ILE A 89 -1.68 -2.92 2.52
C ILE A 89 -0.94 -3.09 1.20
N GLN A 90 -1.64 -2.82 0.10
CA GLN A 90 -1.09 -2.88 -1.24
C GLN A 90 -0.59 -1.50 -1.67
N GLY A 91 0.63 -1.43 -2.18
CA GLY A 91 1.27 -0.19 -2.64
C GLY A 91 2.09 -0.40 -3.91
N GLY A 92 2.64 0.68 -4.45
CA GLY A 92 3.56 0.60 -5.58
C GLY A 92 4.89 -0.06 -5.19
N THR A 93 5.50 -0.76 -6.13
CA THR A 93 6.81 -1.42 -5.93
C THR A 93 7.95 -0.61 -6.54
N PHE A 94 9.04 -0.44 -5.78
CA PHE A 94 10.27 0.17 -6.28
C PHE A 94 10.97 -0.68 -7.35
N SER A 95 10.70 -1.98 -7.42
CA SER A 95 11.27 -2.86 -8.45
C SER A 95 10.87 -2.45 -9.87
N PHE A 96 9.78 -1.69 -10.03
CA PHE A 96 9.34 -1.19 -11.33
C PHE A 96 10.21 -0.02 -11.86
N LEU A 97 10.95 0.67 -10.98
CA LEU A 97 11.73 1.85 -11.38
C LEU A 97 12.83 1.53 -12.40
N GLY A 98 13.53 0.39 -12.24
CA GLY A 98 14.60 -0.03 -13.15
C GLY A 98 14.14 -0.15 -14.61
N PRO A 99 13.12 -1.00 -14.88
CA PRO A 99 12.53 -1.09 -16.22
C PRO A 99 11.96 0.23 -16.74
N ALA A 100 11.29 1.01 -15.89
CA ALA A 100 10.73 2.30 -16.28
C ALA A 100 11.80 3.27 -16.78
N PHE A 101 12.92 3.40 -16.05
CA PHE A 101 14.03 4.25 -16.47
C PHE A 101 14.73 3.76 -17.73
N ALA A 102 14.86 2.44 -17.91
CA ALA A 102 15.41 1.88 -19.14
C ALA A 102 14.57 2.30 -20.36
N ILE A 103 13.23 2.23 -20.25
CA ILE A 103 12.32 2.65 -21.32
C ILE A 103 12.42 4.16 -21.57
N ILE A 104 12.41 4.97 -20.52
CA ILE A 104 12.54 6.43 -20.64
C ILE A 104 13.85 6.81 -21.35
N GLY A 105 14.96 6.18 -20.95
CA GLY A 105 16.26 6.39 -21.59
C GLY A 105 16.28 6.00 -23.06
N MET A 106 15.70 4.86 -23.43
CA MET A 106 15.59 4.43 -24.82
C MET A 106 14.76 5.39 -25.67
N VAL A 107 13.61 5.87 -25.16
CA VAL A 107 12.75 6.82 -25.88
C VAL A 107 13.44 8.17 -26.04
N ALA A 108 14.13 8.65 -25.00
CA ALA A 108 14.91 9.88 -25.06
C ALA A 108 16.05 9.79 -26.09
N GLY A 109 16.79 8.67 -26.12
CA GLY A 109 17.86 8.43 -27.09
C GLY A 109 17.36 8.36 -28.53
N LYS A 110 16.18 7.79 -28.78
CA LYS A 110 15.56 7.73 -30.11
C LYS A 110 15.09 9.09 -30.62
N LYS A 111 14.81 10.06 -29.74
CA LYS A 111 14.46 11.44 -30.14
C LYS A 111 15.66 12.25 -30.65
N LEU A 112 16.89 11.76 -30.43
CA LEU A 112 18.15 12.44 -30.78
C LEU A 112 18.82 11.87 -32.05
N THR A 113 18.25 10.82 -32.64
CA THR A 113 18.67 10.23 -33.93
C THR A 113 17.58 10.42 -34.97
#